data_AF-A0AAV5I8L0-F1
#
_entry.id   AF-A0AAV5I8L0-F1
#
_cell.length_a   1.000
_cell.length_b   1.000
_cell.length_c   1.000
_cell.angle_alpha   90.00
_cell.angle_beta   90.00
_cell.angle_gamma   90.00
#
_symmetry.space_group_name_H-M   'P 1'
#
loop_
_entity.id
_entity.type
_entity.pdbx_description
1 polymer ?
#
loop_
_entity_poly.entity_id
_entity_poly.type
_entity_poly.pdbx_seq_one_letter_code
_entity_poly.pdbx_strand_id
1 'polypeptide(L)'
;MGIGELPCLSKRDPEAWHVQVFRSIDSNSVSGFPNDPREATKMNLVCGKNILIDMSVHTAYVHAIRSAQRFIYIENQYFLGSSYNWDSHKDLGANNLIPMEIALKIANKIRANERFSAYILIPMWPEGITTSIQIQRILFWQVDQLSWKTASVF
;
A
#
# COMPACT_ATOMS: atom_id res chain seq x y z
N MET A 1 27.99 27.72 10.00
CA MET A 1 27.47 27.92 8.64
C MET A 1 26.33 26.95 8.45
N GLY A 2 25.06 27.28 8.32
CA GLY A 2 24.31 28.53 8.31
C GLY A 2 22.90 28.07 7.96
N ILE A 3 22.04 27.92 8.96
CA ILE A 3 20.60 27.70 8.72
C ILE A 3 20.06 29.09 8.37
N GLY A 4 20.45 29.59 7.19
CA GLY A 4 19.93 30.82 6.64
C GLY A 4 18.42 30.67 6.48
N GLU A 5 17.70 31.69 6.92
CA GLU A 5 16.24 31.79 6.92
C GLU A 5 15.64 31.10 5.68
N LEU A 6 15.02 29.93 5.91
CA LEU A 6 14.13 29.37 4.91
C LEU A 6 12.99 30.38 4.74
N PRO A 7 12.72 30.89 3.53
CA PRO A 7 11.63 31.82 3.33
C PRO A 7 10.37 31.15 3.86
N CYS A 8 9.69 31.80 4.81
CA CYS A 8 8.40 31.32 5.27
C CYS A 8 7.48 31.30 4.04
N LEU A 9 7.21 30.11 3.50
CA LEU A 9 6.24 29.93 2.42
C LEU A 9 4.97 30.66 2.86
N SER A 10 4.53 31.62 2.06
CA SER A 10 3.28 32.31 2.36
C SER A 10 2.20 31.24 2.50
N LYS A 11 1.31 31.33 3.50
CA LYS A 11 0.22 30.34 3.68
C LYS A 11 -0.70 30.17 2.46
N ARG A 12 -0.52 30.97 1.41
CA ARG A 12 -1.29 30.97 0.16
C ARG A 12 -0.43 30.68 -1.06
N ASP A 13 0.81 30.22 -0.88
CA ASP A 13 1.64 29.81 -2.00
C ASP A 13 1.01 28.55 -2.64
N PRO A 14 0.56 28.62 -3.90
CA PRO A 14 -0.04 27.46 -4.58
C PRO A 14 0.93 26.30 -4.76
N GLU A 15 2.24 26.55 -4.67
CA GLU A 15 3.29 25.53 -4.78
C GLU A 15 3.72 24.97 -3.41
N ALA A 16 3.07 25.37 -2.31
CA ALA A 16 3.36 24.83 -0.98
C ALA A 16 2.87 23.38 -0.82
N TRP A 17 3.69 22.55 -0.19
CA TRP A 17 3.40 21.14 0.05
C TRP A 17 3.12 20.85 1.52
N HIS A 18 2.03 20.14 1.79
CA HIS A 18 1.81 19.46 3.06
C HIS A 18 2.32 18.02 2.93
N VAL A 19 3.41 17.70 3.62
CA VAL A 19 4.07 16.39 3.52
C VAL A 19 3.96 15.65 4.85
N GLN A 20 3.66 14.35 4.77
CA GLN A 20 3.73 13.43 5.91
C GLN A 20 4.62 12.25 5.54
N VAL A 21 5.51 11.87 6.45
CA VAL A 21 6.41 10.71 6.28
C VAL A 21 5.74 9.48 6.85
N PHE A 22 5.79 8.39 6.09
CA PHE A 22 5.29 7.07 6.48
C PHE A 22 6.41 6.03 6.37
N ARG A 23 6.33 4.97 7.17
CA ARG A 23 7.32 3.88 7.18
C ARG A 23 6.67 2.50 7.28
N SER A 24 7.48 1.49 7.01
CA SER A 24 7.22 0.08 7.32
C SER A 24 8.45 -0.44 8.06
N ILE A 25 8.39 -0.48 9.39
CA ILE A 25 9.54 -0.84 10.22
C ILE A 25 9.09 -1.48 11.53
N ASP A 26 9.90 -2.38 12.08
CA ASP A 26 9.64 -3.04 13.36
C ASP A 26 10.63 -2.62 14.46
N SER A 27 10.30 -2.95 15.72
CA SER A 27 11.13 -2.65 16.89
C SER A 27 12.50 -3.34 16.89
N ASN A 28 12.73 -4.34 16.04
CA ASN A 28 14.04 -4.97 15.91
C ASN A 28 14.97 -4.18 14.98
N SER A 29 14.38 -3.38 14.10
CA SER A 29 15.08 -2.61 13.07
C SER A 29 15.35 -1.16 13.46
N VAL A 30 14.79 -0.68 14.59
CA VAL A 30 14.91 0.70 15.06
C VAL A 30 14.91 0.83 16.57
N SER A 31 15.74 1.74 17.10
CA SER A 31 15.69 2.14 18.51
C SER A 31 14.65 3.24 18.75
N GLY A 32 14.03 3.25 19.94
CA GLY A 32 13.16 4.35 20.38
C GLY A 32 11.66 4.10 20.25
N PHE A 33 11.24 2.89 19.85
CA PHE A 33 9.85 2.47 20.03
C PHE A 33 9.54 2.32 21.54
N PRO A 34 8.33 2.72 21.97
CA PRO A 34 7.96 2.67 23.38
C PRO A 34 7.83 1.22 23.86
N ASN A 35 8.21 0.95 25.11
CA ASN A 35 8.03 -0.36 25.71
C ASN A 35 6.58 -0.58 26.23
N ASP A 36 5.85 0.49 26.54
CA ASP A 36 4.44 0.41 26.99
C ASP A 36 3.50 0.30 25.77
N PRO A 37 2.68 -0.77 25.66
CA PRO A 37 1.70 -0.94 24.59
C PRO A 37 0.70 0.22 24.45
N ARG A 38 0.40 0.93 25.55
CA ARG A 38 -0.51 2.09 25.53
C ARG A 38 0.11 3.26 24.78
N GLU A 39 1.40 3.51 24.98
CA GLU A 39 2.14 4.53 24.26
C GLU A 39 2.37 4.12 22.79
N ALA A 40 2.59 2.83 22.54
CA ALA A 40 2.69 2.30 21.17
C ALA A 40 1.42 2.59 20.36
N THR A 41 0.24 2.37 20.95
CA THR A 41 -1.05 2.66 20.31
C THR A 41 -1.22 4.14 19.99
N LYS A 42 -0.79 5.05 20.89
CA LYS A 42 -0.82 6.51 20.65
C LYS A 42 0.07 6.93 19.47
N MET A 43 1.12 6.18 19.21
CA MET A 43 2.02 6.37 18.06
C MET A 43 1.56 5.62 16.79
N ASN A 44 0.35 5.05 16.79
CA ASN A 44 -0.18 4.21 15.71
C ASN A 44 0.68 2.97 15.38
N LEU A 45 1.43 2.46 16.36
CA LEU A 45 2.15 1.20 16.23
C LEU A 45 1.19 0.05 16.53
N VAL A 46 1.30 -1.04 15.78
CA VAL A 46 0.56 -2.29 16.02
C VAL A 46 1.47 -3.32 16.66
N CYS A 47 0.91 -4.20 17.48
CA CYS A 47 1.66 -5.31 18.06
C CYS A 47 1.36 -6.60 17.29
N GLY A 48 2.40 -7.24 16.76
CA GLY A 48 2.32 -8.53 16.08
C GLY A 48 3.39 -9.48 16.60
N LYS A 49 3.02 -10.67 17.09
CA LYS A 49 3.97 -11.66 17.64
C LYS A 49 4.94 -11.08 18.68
N ASN A 50 4.45 -10.20 19.57
CA ASN A 50 5.23 -9.47 20.58
C ASN A 50 6.29 -8.49 20.02
N ILE A 51 6.15 -8.09 18.75
CA ILE A 51 6.99 -7.09 18.09
C ILE A 51 6.10 -5.87 17.78
N LEU A 52 6.61 -4.67 18.05
CA LEU A 52 5.94 -3.44 17.65
C LEU A 52 6.28 -3.10 16.21
N ILE A 53 5.26 -2.77 15.42
CA ILE A 53 5.38 -2.55 13.98
C ILE A 53 4.70 -1.24 13.62
N ASP A 54 5.44 -0.38 12.92
CA ASP A 54 4.90 0.77 12.20
C ASP A 54 4.49 0.27 10.80
N MET A 55 3.19 0.29 10.50
CA MET A 55 2.63 -0.03 9.18
C MET A 55 2.03 1.20 8.50
N SER A 56 2.53 2.39 8.81
CA SER A 56 1.95 3.64 8.34
C SER A 56 1.97 3.80 6.82
N VAL A 57 2.93 3.20 6.10
CA VAL A 57 2.89 3.14 4.62
C VAL A 57 1.62 2.45 4.13
N HIS A 58 1.31 1.28 4.69
CA HIS A 58 0.10 0.54 4.33
C HIS A 58 -1.16 1.36 4.62
N THR A 59 -1.25 1.92 5.83
CA THR A 59 -2.40 2.73 6.26
C THR A 59 -2.59 3.96 5.35
N ALA A 60 -1.49 4.61 4.95
CA ALA A 60 -1.53 5.74 4.03
C ALA A 60 -2.07 5.35 2.64
N TYR A 61 -1.61 4.22 2.08
CA TYR A 61 -2.15 3.71 0.81
C TYR A 61 -3.65 3.41 0.90
N VAL A 62 -4.10 2.72 1.96
CA VAL A 62 -5.53 2.43 2.18
C VAL A 62 -6.33 3.73 2.26
N HIS A 63 -5.84 4.72 3.02
CA HIS A 63 -6.49 6.01 3.14
C HIS A 63 -6.59 6.75 1.80
N ALA A 64 -5.52 6.77 1.01
CA ALA A 64 -5.49 7.39 -0.31
C ALA A 64 -6.49 6.73 -1.28
N ILE A 65 -6.53 5.40 -1.32
CA ILE A 65 -7.45 4.64 -2.18
C ILE A 65 -8.91 4.92 -1.80
N ARG A 66 -9.24 4.86 -0.51
CA ARG A 66 -10.60 5.14 -0.02
C ARG A 66 -11.03 6.57 -0.33
N SER A 67 -10.11 7.53 -0.26
CA SER A 67 -10.38 8.96 -0.52
C SER A 67 -10.41 9.33 -2.00
N ALA A 68 -9.87 8.49 -2.90
CA ALA A 68 -9.79 8.78 -4.33
C ALA A 68 -11.17 9.07 -4.95
N GLN A 69 -11.31 10.11 -5.76
CA GLN A 69 -12.62 10.49 -6.30
C GLN A 69 -12.82 10.11 -7.77
N ARG A 70 -11.76 10.20 -8.59
CA ARG A 70 -11.83 10.12 -10.05
C ARG A 70 -11.04 8.95 -10.63
N PHE A 71 -9.79 8.80 -10.23
CA PHE A 71 -8.96 7.70 -10.68
C PHE A 71 -7.84 7.39 -9.68
N ILE A 72 -7.21 6.24 -9.88
CA ILE A 72 -5.97 5.84 -9.21
C ILE A 72 -4.95 5.52 -10.31
N TYR A 73 -3.72 6.01 -10.15
CA TYR A 73 -2.57 5.61 -10.93
C TYR A 73 -1.52 5.04 -9.98
N ILE A 74 -1.08 3.81 -10.26
CA ILE A 74 -0.06 3.12 -9.48
C ILE A 74 1.01 2.67 -10.47
N GLU A 75 2.24 3.05 -10.19
CA GLU A 75 3.43 2.47 -10.78
C GLU A 75 4.19 1.77 -9.66
N ASN A 76 4.42 0.47 -9.78
CA ASN A 76 5.10 -0.29 -8.75
C ASN A 76 5.85 -1.49 -9.33
N GLN A 77 6.93 -1.92 -8.66
CA GLN A 77 7.68 -3.10 -9.09
C GLN A 77 6.88 -4.39 -8.92
N TYR A 78 6.03 -4.46 -7.90
CA TYR A 78 5.19 -5.61 -7.59
C TYR A 78 3.75 -5.17 -7.34
N PHE A 79 2.80 -6.02 -7.74
CA PHE A 79 1.40 -5.82 -7.38
C PHE A 79 0.77 -7.11 -6.86
N LEU A 80 1.02 -7.39 -5.58
CA LEU A 80 0.55 -8.59 -4.90
C LEU A 80 0.00 -8.29 -3.50
N GLY A 81 -1.06 -8.99 -3.08
CA GLY A 81 -1.70 -8.84 -1.79
C GLY A 81 -3.13 -9.40 -1.74
N SER A 82 -3.76 -9.23 -0.59
CA SER A 82 -5.11 -9.70 -0.28
C SER A 82 -5.28 -11.22 -0.49
N SER A 83 -4.24 -12.02 -0.19
CA SER A 83 -4.26 -13.47 -0.42
C SER A 83 -5.39 -14.19 0.31
N TYR A 84 -5.84 -13.66 1.46
CA TYR A 84 -6.99 -14.19 2.20
C TYR A 84 -8.28 -14.29 1.34
N ASN A 85 -8.35 -13.57 0.21
CA ASN A 85 -9.48 -13.59 -0.71
C ASN A 85 -9.16 -14.22 -2.08
N TRP A 86 -8.04 -14.92 -2.22
CA TRP A 86 -7.76 -15.72 -3.43
C TRP A 86 -8.56 -17.03 -3.40
N ASP A 87 -8.83 -17.64 -4.55
CA ASP A 87 -9.59 -18.90 -4.63
C ASP A 87 -8.84 -20.06 -3.98
N SER A 88 -7.51 -20.04 -4.07
CA SER A 88 -6.60 -21.01 -3.47
C SER A 88 -5.44 -20.28 -2.76
N HIS A 89 -4.67 -21.00 -1.92
CA HIS A 89 -3.48 -20.46 -1.25
C HIS A 89 -3.74 -19.22 -0.35
N LYS A 90 -4.89 -19.22 0.35
CA LYS A 90 -5.31 -18.11 1.21
C LYS A 90 -4.37 -17.83 2.38
N ASP A 91 -3.61 -18.84 2.79
CA ASP A 91 -2.66 -18.86 3.89
C ASP A 91 -1.24 -18.40 3.52
N LEU A 92 -1.01 -18.01 2.25
CA LEU A 92 0.30 -17.57 1.76
C LEU A 92 0.85 -16.31 2.47
N GLY A 93 0.00 -15.58 3.19
CA GLY A 93 0.40 -14.49 4.08
C GLY A 93 0.60 -13.13 3.41
N ALA A 94 0.26 -12.99 2.12
CA ALA A 94 0.25 -11.70 1.43
C ALA A 94 -1.00 -10.88 1.81
N ASN A 95 -1.10 -10.51 3.08
CA ASN A 95 -2.34 -10.00 3.70
C ASN A 95 -2.55 -8.48 3.55
N ASN A 96 -1.75 -7.80 2.72
CA ASN A 96 -1.97 -6.37 2.53
C ASN A 96 -3.32 -6.10 1.83
N LEU A 97 -3.95 -4.97 2.13
CA LEU A 97 -5.31 -4.63 1.68
C LEU A 97 -5.31 -3.91 0.33
N ILE A 98 -4.15 -3.54 -0.21
CA ILE A 98 -4.04 -2.64 -1.37
C ILE A 98 -4.82 -3.20 -2.57
N PRO A 99 -4.67 -4.49 -2.92
CA PRO A 99 -5.46 -5.07 -3.99
C PRO A 99 -6.97 -4.99 -3.73
N MET A 100 -7.43 -5.41 -2.56
CA MET A 100 -8.86 -5.45 -2.23
C MET A 100 -9.49 -4.06 -2.16
N GLU A 101 -8.82 -3.07 -1.57
CA GLU A 101 -9.32 -1.69 -1.47
C GLU A 101 -9.57 -1.07 -2.84
N ILE A 102 -8.70 -1.33 -3.82
CA ILE A 102 -8.90 -0.86 -5.20
C ILE A 102 -10.14 -1.53 -5.82
N ALA A 103 -10.30 -2.84 -5.64
CA ALA A 103 -11.44 -3.58 -6.18
C ALA A 103 -12.76 -3.08 -5.58
N LEU A 104 -12.81 -2.93 -4.25
CA LEU A 104 -13.98 -2.39 -3.54
C LEU A 104 -14.26 -0.94 -3.96
N LYS A 105 -13.22 -0.12 -4.15
CA LYS A 105 -13.37 1.26 -4.64
C LYS A 105 -14.05 1.31 -6.00
N ILE A 106 -13.59 0.48 -6.94
CA ILE A 106 -14.19 0.37 -8.29
C ILE A 106 -15.63 -0.12 -8.18
N ALA A 107 -15.88 -1.20 -7.44
CA ALA A 107 -17.23 -1.76 -7.27
C ALA A 107 -18.21 -0.73 -6.67
N ASN A 108 -17.77 0.05 -5.68
CA ASN A 108 -18.59 1.13 -5.10
C ASN A 108 -18.89 2.24 -6.10
N LYS A 109 -17.92 2.62 -6.93
CA LYS A 109 -18.11 3.63 -7.98
C LYS A 109 -19.06 3.14 -9.09
N ILE A 110 -18.98 1.85 -9.46
CA ILE A 110 -19.94 1.22 -10.39
C ILE A 110 -21.35 1.25 -9.80
N ARG A 111 -21.53 0.83 -8.54
CA ARG A 111 -22.85 0.86 -7.87
C ARG A 111 -23.45 2.26 -7.77
N ALA A 112 -22.59 3.27 -7.60
CA ALA A 112 -23.00 4.68 -7.59
C ALA A 112 -23.20 5.28 -9.00
N ASN A 113 -22.97 4.51 -10.07
CA ASN A 113 -22.97 4.99 -11.46
C ASN A 113 -22.01 6.18 -11.70
N GLU A 114 -20.85 6.16 -11.03
CA GLU A 114 -19.82 7.19 -11.12
C GLU A 114 -18.62 6.69 -11.92
N ARG A 115 -18.13 7.52 -12.84
CA ARG A 115 -16.92 7.20 -13.59
C ARG A 115 -15.70 7.13 -12.66
N PHE A 116 -15.03 5.98 -12.67
CA PHE A 116 -13.78 5.78 -11.95
C PHE A 116 -12.86 4.84 -12.73
N SER A 117 -11.55 5.06 -12.66
CA SER A 117 -10.57 4.21 -13.36
C SER A 117 -9.36 3.95 -12.47
N ALA A 118 -8.81 2.73 -12.53
CA ALA A 118 -7.55 2.38 -11.90
C ALA A 118 -6.57 1.92 -12.96
N TYR A 119 -5.42 2.59 -13.04
CA TYR A 119 -4.32 2.25 -13.93
C TYR A 119 -3.18 1.71 -13.07
N ILE A 120 -2.79 0.46 -13.31
CA ILE A 120 -1.75 -0.23 -12.55
C ILE A 120 -0.65 -0.61 -13.53
N LEU A 121 0.47 0.10 -13.45
CA LEU A 121 1.67 -0.13 -14.25
C LEU A 121 2.67 -0.95 -13.42
N ILE A 122 3.01 -2.12 -13.95
CA ILE A 122 3.99 -3.05 -13.38
C ILE A 122 4.93 -3.51 -14.49
N PRO A 123 6.19 -3.87 -14.19
CA PRO A 123 7.08 -4.41 -15.19
C PRO A 123 6.55 -5.76 -15.71
N MET A 124 6.91 -6.10 -16.96
CA MET A 124 6.49 -7.37 -17.56
C MET A 124 7.01 -8.58 -16.77
N TRP A 125 8.18 -8.44 -16.14
CA TRP A 125 8.71 -9.36 -15.14
C TRP A 125 9.52 -8.61 -14.08
N PRO A 126 9.62 -9.12 -12.85
CA PRO A 126 10.54 -8.61 -11.84
C PRO A 126 12.00 -8.64 -12.33
N GLU A 127 12.84 -7.80 -11.76
CA GLU A 127 14.26 -7.79 -12.09
C GLU A 127 14.93 -9.15 -11.77
N GLY A 128 15.67 -9.70 -12.73
CA GLY A 128 16.45 -10.94 -12.59
C GLY A 128 16.24 -11.95 -13.73
N ILE A 129 16.72 -13.19 -13.52
CA ILE A 129 16.63 -14.27 -14.50
C ILE A 129 15.20 -14.79 -14.55
N THR A 130 14.52 -14.62 -15.68
CA THR A 130 13.10 -14.95 -15.84
C THR A 130 12.78 -16.42 -15.60
N THR A 131 13.72 -17.33 -15.86
CA THR A 131 13.55 -18.78 -15.62
C THR A 131 13.83 -19.20 -14.17
N SER A 132 14.23 -18.27 -13.29
CA SER A 132 14.43 -18.57 -11.88
C SER A 132 13.11 -18.93 -11.19
N ILE A 133 13.18 -19.86 -10.24
CA ILE A 133 12.02 -20.33 -9.47
C ILE A 133 11.34 -19.16 -8.74
N GLN A 134 12.13 -18.21 -8.24
CA GLN A 134 11.65 -17.04 -7.51
C GLN A 134 10.81 -16.13 -8.41
N ILE A 135 11.31 -15.77 -9.60
CA ILE A 135 10.57 -14.93 -10.54
C ILE A 135 9.32 -15.64 -11.05
N GLN A 136 9.44 -16.93 -11.40
CA GLN A 136 8.29 -17.72 -11.84
C GLN A 136 7.19 -17.78 -10.76
N ARG A 137 7.57 -17.92 -9.49
CA ARG A 137 6.60 -17.86 -8.38
C ARG A 137 5.95 -16.49 -8.24
N ILE A 138 6.71 -15.40 -8.34
CA ILE A 138 6.15 -14.04 -8.26
C ILE A 138 5.16 -13.80 -9.41
N LEU A 139 5.53 -14.17 -10.64
CA LEU A 139 4.67 -14.05 -11.81
C LEU A 139 3.39 -14.87 -11.65
N PHE A 140 3.52 -16.12 -11.18
CA PHE A 140 2.37 -16.98 -10.92
C PHE A 140 1.34 -16.31 -10.00
N TRP A 141 1.77 -15.81 -8.83
CA TRP A 141 0.87 -15.17 -7.88
C TRP A 141 0.29 -13.84 -8.40
N GLN A 142 1.09 -13.08 -9.13
CA GLN A 142 0.63 -11.81 -9.71
C GLN A 142 -0.48 -12.05 -10.73
N VAL A 143 -0.34 -13.07 -11.57
CA VAL A 143 -1.36 -13.47 -12.56
C VAL A 143 -2.61 -14.02 -11.86
N ASP A 144 -2.44 -14.92 -10.88
CA ASP A 144 -3.55 -15.54 -10.13
C ASP A 144 -4.43 -14.48 -9.43
N GLN A 145 -3.81 -13.47 -8.81
CA GLN A 145 -4.54 -12.38 -8.19
C GLN A 145 -5.29 -11.51 -9.22
N LEU A 146 -4.67 -11.20 -10.37
CA LEU A 146 -5.26 -10.31 -11.37
C LEU A 146 -6.45 -10.95 -12.08
N SER A 147 -6.39 -12.27 -12.33
CA SER A 147 -7.49 -13.02 -12.94
C SER A 147 -8.74 -12.99 -12.04
N TRP A 148 -8.58 -13.26 -10.74
CA TRP A 148 -9.66 -13.20 -9.73
C TRP A 148 -10.37 -11.84 -9.71
N LYS A 149 -9.63 -10.74 -9.69
CA LYS A 149 -10.23 -9.41 -9.57
C LYS A 149 -11.02 -8.99 -10.79
N THR A 150 -10.55 -9.38 -11.97
CA THR A 150 -11.28 -9.10 -13.20
C THR A 150 -12.64 -9.79 -13.15
N ALA A 151 -12.72 -11.00 -12.60
CA ALA A 151 -13.98 -11.73 -12.44
C ALA A 151 -14.88 -11.22 -11.30
N SER A 152 -14.36 -10.53 -10.29
CA SER A 152 -15.14 -10.05 -9.13
C SER A 152 -15.69 -8.63 -9.27
N VAL A 153 -15.21 -7.87 -10.26
CA VAL A 153 -15.70 -6.51 -10.57
C VAL A 153 -16.89 -6.55 -11.55
N PHE A 154 -17.11 -7.70 -12.20
CA PHE A 154 -18.30 -8.04 -12.98
C PHE A 154 -19.17 -9.06 -12.23
#